data_AF-A0A6V8LZ69-F1
#
_entry.id   AF-A0A6V8LZ69-F1
#
_cell.length_a   1.000
_cell.length_b   1.000
_cell.length_c   1.000
_cell.angle_alpha   90.00
_cell.angle_beta   90.00
_cell.angle_gamma   90.00
#
_symmetry.space_group_name_H-M   'P 1'
#
loop_
_entity.id
_entity.type
_entity.pdbx_description
1 polymer ?
#
loop_
_entity_poly.entity_id
_entity_poly.type
_entity_poly.pdbx_seq_one_letter_code
_entity_poly.pdbx_strand_id
1 'polypeptide(L)'
;MRSKAYLLAATLAAILLSSAPALADKHEYTTMPPEQIEKIIRLERQAYASVMKKLRELENGPMDKASSEYKAKHEALLNEAVERKVELDSMREALAEQQRAYGSGN
;
A
#
# COMPACT_ATOMS: atom_id res chain seq x y z
N MET A 1 -31.26 -37.92 0.38
CA MET A 1 -30.76 -36.71 -0.30
C MET A 1 -31.00 -35.50 0.59
N ARG A 2 -29.99 -35.06 1.34
CA ARG A 2 -30.05 -33.80 2.10
C ARG A 2 -28.68 -33.11 2.04
N SER A 3 -28.66 -32.06 1.23
CA SER A 3 -28.03 -30.76 1.51
C SER A 3 -26.52 -30.73 1.75
N LYS A 4 -25.75 -30.77 0.65
CA LYS A 4 -24.42 -30.15 0.56
C LYS A 4 -24.61 -28.63 0.46
N ALA A 5 -24.63 -27.90 1.57
CA ALA A 5 -24.81 -26.44 1.45
C ALA A 5 -24.27 -25.60 2.62
N TYR A 6 -23.21 -25.97 3.34
CA TYR A 6 -22.67 -25.05 4.37
C TYR A 6 -21.16 -25.16 4.58
N LEU A 7 -20.34 -24.99 3.54
CA LEU A 7 -18.89 -24.80 3.72
C LEU A 7 -18.30 -23.90 2.62
N LEU A 8 -18.93 -22.76 2.33
CA LEU A 8 -18.39 -21.75 1.39
C LEU A 8 -18.62 -20.30 1.85
N ALA A 9 -18.77 -20.08 3.16
CA ALA A 9 -19.01 -18.75 3.73
C ALA A 9 -17.89 -18.25 4.67
N ALA A 10 -16.74 -18.93 4.72
CA ALA A 10 -15.65 -18.56 5.63
C ALA A 10 -14.48 -17.83 4.95
N THR A 11 -14.38 -17.86 3.62
CA THR A 11 -13.25 -17.24 2.89
C THR A 11 -13.47 -15.78 2.52
N LEU A 12 -14.71 -15.26 2.59
CA LEU A 12 -14.98 -13.85 2.25
C LEU A 12 -14.74 -12.88 3.43
N ALA A 13 -14.75 -13.38 4.68
CA ALA A 13 -14.47 -12.56 5.87
C ALA A 13 -12.97 -12.28 6.06
N ALA A 14 -12.08 -13.04 5.43
CA ALA A 14 -10.63 -12.86 5.56
C ALA A 14 -10.09 -11.67 4.72
N ILE A 15 -10.81 -11.26 3.66
CA ILE A 15 -10.38 -10.16 2.78
C ILE A 15 -10.69 -8.78 3.39
N LEU A 16 -11.62 -8.70 4.36
CA LEU A 16 -11.93 -7.46 5.06
C LEU A 16 -10.97 -7.13 6.22
N LEU A 17 -10.12 -8.08 6.64
CA LEU A 17 -9.15 -7.88 7.72
C LEU A 17 -7.77 -7.43 7.23
N SER A 18 -7.49 -7.50 5.92
CA SER A 18 -6.22 -6.99 5.38
C SER A 18 -6.25 -5.50 5.01
N SER A 19 -7.40 -4.81 5.17
CA SER A 19 -7.51 -3.35 4.98
C SER A 19 -7.37 -2.55 6.27
N ALA A 20 -7.15 -3.22 7.41
CA ALA A 20 -6.94 -2.58 8.71
C ALA A 20 -5.75 -1.60 8.77
N PRO A 21 -4.58 -1.82 8.13
CA PRO A 21 -3.47 -0.86 8.23
C PRO A 21 -3.85 0.49 7.59
N ALA A 22 -4.35 0.48 6.35
CA ALA A 22 -4.67 1.70 5.61
C ALA A 22 -5.68 2.64 6.30
N LEU A 23 -6.65 2.08 7.04
CA LEU A 23 -7.64 2.89 7.78
C LEU A 23 -7.05 3.49 9.07
N ALA A 24 -6.18 2.76 9.77
CA ALA A 24 -5.51 3.25 10.97
C ALA A 24 -4.52 4.38 10.61
N ASP A 25 -3.74 4.17 9.54
CA ASP A 25 -2.73 5.13 9.08
C ASP A 25 -3.36 6.43 8.58
N LYS A 26 -4.53 6.35 7.92
CA LYS A 26 -5.30 7.53 7.50
C LYS A 26 -5.65 8.44 8.69
N HIS A 27 -6.10 7.87 9.81
CA HIS A 27 -6.43 8.67 10.99
C HIS A 27 -5.20 9.41 11.54
N GLU A 28 -4.02 8.77 11.52
CA GLU A 28 -2.77 9.40 11.95
C GLU A 28 -2.46 10.66 11.13
N TYR A 29 -2.53 10.57 9.80
CA TYR A 29 -2.24 11.71 8.92
C TYR A 29 -3.29 12.81 9.00
N THR A 30 -4.57 12.47 9.19
CA THR A 30 -5.64 13.48 9.33
C THR A 30 -5.52 14.31 10.62
N THR A 31 -4.54 14.09 11.49
CA THR A 31 -4.26 14.97 12.63
C THR A 31 -3.04 15.88 12.41
N MET A 32 -2.30 15.67 11.31
CA MET A 32 -1.11 16.46 10.97
C MET A 32 -1.45 17.68 10.10
N PRO A 33 -0.66 18.77 10.17
CA PRO A 33 -0.77 19.89 9.24
C PRO A 33 -0.54 19.45 7.78
N PRO A 34 -1.24 20.04 6.79
CA PRO A 34 -1.10 19.71 5.38
C PRO A 34 0.36 19.71 4.89
N GLU A 35 1.17 20.70 5.30
CA GLU A 35 2.57 20.80 4.87
C GLU A 35 3.42 19.63 5.38
N GLN A 36 3.09 19.09 6.55
CA GLN A 36 3.76 17.93 7.12
C GLN A 36 3.39 16.66 6.34
N ILE A 37 2.11 16.48 6.00
CA ILE A 37 1.65 15.37 5.17
C ILE A 37 2.33 15.41 3.80
N GLU A 38 2.42 16.59 3.16
CA GLU A 38 3.12 16.77 1.88
C GLU A 38 4.60 16.40 1.94
N LYS A 39 5.28 16.76 3.04
CA LYS A 39 6.68 16.38 3.27
C LYS A 39 6.84 14.86 3.37
N ILE A 40 5.95 14.18 4.09
CA ILE A 40 5.97 12.71 4.23
C ILE A 40 5.68 12.06 2.88
N ILE A 41 4.66 12.53 2.13
CA ILE A 41 4.37 12.05 0.77
C ILE A 41 5.61 12.14 -0.14
N ARG A 42 6.40 13.22 -0.05
CA ARG A 42 7.62 13.36 -0.85
C ARG A 42 8.65 12.29 -0.52
N LEU A 43 8.88 12.02 0.77
CA LEU A 43 9.81 10.99 1.24
C LEU A 43 9.33 9.60 0.79
N GLU A 44 8.04 9.32 0.94
CA GLU A 44 7.48 8.03 0.59
C GLU A 44 7.48 7.79 -0.93
N ARG A 45 7.29 8.83 -1.74
CA ARG A 45 7.47 8.75 -3.21
C ARG A 45 8.90 8.37 -3.58
N GLN A 46 9.90 8.92 -2.89
CA GLN A 46 11.30 8.57 -3.14
C GLN A 46 11.58 7.11 -2.76
N ALA A 47 11.01 6.65 -1.64
CA ALA A 47 11.16 5.28 -1.19
C ALA A 47 10.48 4.29 -2.15
N TYR A 48 9.24 4.56 -2.58
CA TYR A 48 8.56 3.79 -3.63
C TYR A 48 9.37 3.77 -4.93
N ALA A 49 9.89 4.91 -5.38
CA ALA A 49 10.72 4.99 -6.59
C ALA A 49 12.00 4.15 -6.47
N SER A 50 12.60 4.10 -5.28
CA SER A 50 13.76 3.26 -4.98
C SER A 50 13.42 1.76 -5.09
N VAL A 51 12.28 1.32 -4.55
CA VAL A 51 11.82 -0.07 -4.68
C VAL A 51 11.58 -0.43 -6.16
N MET A 52 10.89 0.45 -6.91
CA MET A 52 10.65 0.24 -8.34
C MET A 52 11.94 0.24 -9.17
N LYS A 53 12.98 0.95 -8.73
CA LYS A 53 14.31 0.87 -9.33
C LYS A 53 14.95 -0.50 -9.08
N LYS A 54 14.95 -0.99 -7.83
CA LYS A 54 15.45 -2.33 -7.49
C LYS A 54 14.72 -3.44 -8.24
N LEU A 55 13.41 -3.31 -8.41
CA LEU A 55 12.58 -4.24 -9.19
C LEU A 55 13.06 -4.29 -10.65
N ARG A 56 13.24 -3.14 -11.29
CA ARG A 56 13.78 -3.06 -12.66
C ARG A 56 15.20 -3.59 -12.76
N GLU A 57 16.05 -3.34 -11.78
CA GLU A 57 17.41 -3.89 -11.74
C GLU A 57 17.40 -5.42 -11.60
N LEU A 58 16.47 -5.97 -10.82
CA LEU A 58 16.29 -7.41 -10.69
C LEU A 58 15.77 -8.02 -12.00
N GLU A 59 14.76 -7.41 -12.63
CA GLU A 59 14.15 -7.89 -13.89
C GLU A 59 15.11 -7.88 -15.09
N ASN A 60 16.05 -6.93 -15.12
CA ASN A 60 17.04 -6.76 -16.19
C ASN A 60 18.43 -7.28 -15.80
N GLY A 61 18.58 -7.79 -14.58
CA GLY A 61 19.85 -8.30 -14.07
C GLY A 61 20.19 -9.69 -14.62
N PRO A 62 21.40 -10.19 -14.31
CA PRO A 62 21.88 -11.49 -14.79
C PRO A 62 21.26 -12.68 -14.03
N MET A 63 20.37 -12.45 -13.07
CA MET A 63 19.77 -13.50 -12.25
C MET A 63 18.74 -14.30 -13.07
N ASP A 64 18.79 -15.63 -12.96
CA ASP A 64 17.83 -16.50 -13.63
C ASP A 64 16.42 -16.32 -13.06
N LYS A 65 15.47 -15.93 -13.92
CA LYS A 65 14.07 -15.71 -13.56
C LYS A 65 13.33 -16.98 -13.14
N ALA A 66 13.83 -18.15 -13.54
CA ALA A 66 13.27 -19.43 -13.10
C ALA A 66 13.71 -19.81 -11.68
N SER A 67 14.81 -19.23 -11.18
CA SER A 67 15.37 -19.53 -9.86
C SER A 67 14.41 -19.16 -8.74
N SER A 68 14.44 -19.96 -7.66
CA SER A 68 13.68 -19.67 -6.44
C SER A 68 14.13 -18.36 -5.78
N GLU A 69 15.42 -18.04 -5.86
CA GLU A 69 15.98 -16.80 -5.33
C GLU A 69 15.43 -15.56 -6.04
N TYR A 70 15.37 -15.58 -7.38
CA TYR A 70 14.75 -14.50 -8.16
C TYR A 70 13.29 -14.31 -7.73
N LYS A 71 12.52 -15.40 -7.69
CA LYS A 71 11.08 -15.35 -7.35
C LYS A 71 10.86 -14.76 -5.96
N ALA A 72 11.63 -15.20 -4.97
CA ALA A 72 11.55 -14.68 -3.61
C ALA A 72 11.91 -13.18 -3.54
N LYS A 73 13.00 -12.76 -4.20
CA LYS A 73 13.41 -11.34 -4.24
C LYS A 73 12.38 -10.47 -4.98
N HIS A 74 11.84 -10.97 -6.09
CA HIS A 74 10.87 -10.27 -6.90
C HIS A 74 9.54 -10.10 -6.15
N GLU A 75 9.05 -11.16 -5.50
CA GLU A 75 7.84 -11.11 -4.66
C GLU A 75 8.01 -10.16 -3.48
N ALA A 76 9.15 -10.19 -2.78
CA ALA A 76 9.43 -9.28 -1.67
C ALA A 76 9.42 -7.80 -2.12
N LEU A 77 10.06 -7.48 -3.25
CA LEU A 77 10.06 -6.11 -3.78
C LEU A 77 8.68 -5.68 -4.28
N LEU A 78 7.88 -6.59 -4.85
CA LEU A 78 6.50 -6.29 -5.25
C LEU A 78 5.62 -6.00 -4.03
N ASN A 79 5.71 -6.80 -2.98
CA ASN A 79 4.96 -6.59 -1.76
C ASN A 79 5.34 -5.24 -1.12
N GLU A 80 6.63 -4.93 -1.02
CA GLU A 80 7.09 -3.62 -0.53
C GLU A 80 6.56 -2.47 -1.41
N ALA A 81 6.55 -2.63 -2.74
CA ALA A 81 6.01 -1.60 -3.63
C ALA A 81 4.50 -1.39 -3.45
N VAL A 82 3.74 -2.47 -3.24
CA VAL A 82 2.29 -2.41 -3.00
C VAL A 82 2.00 -1.72 -1.67
N GLU A 83 2.68 -2.10 -0.59
CA GLU A 83 2.53 -1.48 0.73
C GLU A 83 2.77 0.02 0.67
N ARG A 84 3.92 0.44 0.11
CA ARG A 84 4.26 1.86 -0.05
C ARG A 84 3.26 2.63 -0.91
N LYS A 85 2.68 1.98 -1.93
CA LYS A 85 1.65 2.60 -2.77
C LYS A 85 0.35 2.83 -1.99
N VAL A 86 -0.09 1.83 -1.23
CA VAL A 86 -1.28 1.94 -0.37
C VAL A 86 -1.10 3.05 0.66
N GLU A 87 0.08 3.16 1.26
CA GLU A 87 0.44 4.24 2.18
C GLU A 87 0.37 5.61 1.50
N LEU A 88 0.97 5.76 0.32
CA LEU A 88 0.92 6.99 -0.47
C LEU A 88 -0.50 7.42 -0.82
N ASP A 89 -1.35 6.46 -1.20
CA ASP A 89 -2.75 6.74 -1.53
C ASP A 89 -3.50 7.18 -0.27
N SER A 90 -3.27 6.54 0.88
CA SER A 90 -3.85 6.92 2.17
C SER A 90 -3.44 8.33 2.63
N MET A 91 -2.15 8.70 2.50
CA MET A 91 -1.67 10.05 2.80
C MET A 91 -2.28 11.10 1.86
N ARG A 92 -2.44 10.79 0.57
CA ARG A 92 -3.06 11.70 -0.40
C ARG A 92 -4.53 11.94 -0.09
N GLU A 93 -5.25 10.91 0.32
CA GLU A 93 -6.63 11.05 0.79
C GLU A 93 -6.71 11.92 2.03
N ALA A 94 -5.85 11.68 3.03
CA ALA A 94 -5.78 12.48 4.25
C ALA A 94 -5.46 13.95 3.96
N LEU A 95 -4.51 14.22 3.05
CA LEU A 95 -4.17 15.57 2.61
C LEU A 95 -5.37 16.27 1.95
N ALA A 96 -6.09 15.56 1.06
CA ALA A 96 -7.27 16.12 0.40
C ALA A 96 -8.40 16.42 1.39
N GLU A 97 -8.60 15.56 2.39
CA GLU A 97 -9.59 15.75 3.46
C GLU A 97 -9.23 16.96 4.34
N GLN A 98 -7.96 17.07 4.74
CA GLN A 98 -7.45 18.22 5.48
C GLN A 98 -7.58 19.53 4.70
N GLN A 99 -7.19 19.55 3.42
CA GLN A 99 -7.33 20.73 2.56
C GLN A 99 -8.79 21.16 2.39
N ARG A 100 -9.75 20.23 2.36
CA ARG A 100 -11.19 20.57 2.37
C ARG A 100 -11.63 21.19 3.70
N ALA A 101 -11.19 20.62 4.83
CA ALA A 101 -11.51 21.14 6.15
C ALA A 101 -10.95 22.56 6.36
N TYR A 102 -9.72 22.83 5.91
CA TYR A 102 -9.10 24.15 5.97
C TYR A 102 -9.64 25.13 4.91
N GLY A 103 -9.98 24.64 3.70
CA GLY A 103 -10.44 25.47 2.57
C GLY A 103 -11.93 25.84 2.60
N SER A 104 -12.76 25.11 3.36
CA SER A 104 -14.20 25.38 3.49
C SER A 104 -14.55 26.42 4.58
N GLY A 105 -13.54 27.10 5.15
CA GLY A 105 -13.69 28.13 6.17
C GLY A 105 -13.75 29.57 5.65
N ASN A 106 -13.85 29.79 4.33
CA ASN A 106 -14.05 31.11 3.69
C ASN A 106 -15.31 31.12 2.83
#